data_AF-A0A948XSY7-F1
#
_entry.id   AF-A0A948XSY7-F1
#
_cell.length_a   1.000
_cell.length_b   1.000
_cell.length_c   1.000
_cell.angle_alpha   90.00
_cell.angle_beta   90.00
_cell.angle_gamma   90.00
#
_symmetry.space_group_name_H-M   'P 1'
#
loop_
_entity.id
_entity.type
_entity.pdbx_description
1 polymer ?
#
loop_
_entity_poly.entity_id
_entity_poly.type
_entity_poly.pdbx_seq_one_letter_code
_entity_poly.pdbx_strand_id
1 'polypeptide(L)' 'MTTLRITEDAQRDLSGIRTYTCREFGTRQASLYMGRLTEGFKALRRHPDVGFPIDRL' A
#
# COMPACT_ATOMS: atom_id res chain seq x y z
N MET A 1 -21.18 -3.98 -0.86
CA MET A 1 -19.77 -4.32 -0.53
C MET A 1 -18.88 -3.60 -1.52
N THR A 2 -17.97 -2.74 -1.05
CA THR A 2 -17.06 -1.99 -1.92
C THR A 2 -15.84 -2.86 -2.23
N THR A 3 -15.54 -3.04 -3.51
CA THR A 3 -14.38 -3.81 -3.96
C THR A 3 -13.19 -2.88 -4.15
N LEU A 4 -12.16 -3.03 -3.32
CA LEU A 4 -10.88 -2.36 -3.52
C LEU A 4 -10.15 -3.00 -4.71
N ARG A 5 -9.80 -2.19 -5.71
CA ARG A 5 -9.02 -2.59 -6.87
C ARG A 5 -7.66 -1.92 -6.82
N ILE A 6 -6.60 -2.69 -7.04
CA ILE A 6 -5.24 -2.18 -7.20
C ILE A 6 -4.97 -2.07 -8.70
N THR A 7 -4.57 -0.89 -9.16
CA THR A 7 -4.18 -0.66 -10.56
C THR A 7 -2.81 -1.24 -10.85
N GLU A 8 -2.46 -1.41 -12.13
CA GLU A 8 -1.11 -1.84 -12.51
C GLU A 8 -0.02 -0.89 -12.04
N ASP A 9 -0.29 0.43 -12.08
CA ASP A 9 0.63 1.44 -11.54
C ASP A 9 0.85 1.27 -10.04
N ALA A 10 -0.22 1.14 -9.26
CA ALA A 10 -0.10 0.89 -7.82
C ALA A 10 0.64 -0.41 -7.53
N GLN A 11 0.48 -1.44 -8.36
CA GLN A 11 1.24 -2.69 -8.25
C GLN A 11 2.73 -2.50 -8.56
N ARG A 12 3.07 -1.67 -9.56
CA ARG A 12 4.46 -1.27 -9.84
C ARG A 12 5.06 -0.48 -8.67
N ASP A 13 4.30 0.43 -8.08
CA ASP A 13 4.74 1.21 -6.91
C ASP A 13 5.04 0.31 -5.72
N LEU A 14 4.15 -0.65 -5.42
CA LEU A 14 4.38 -1.64 -4.36
C LEU A 14 5.66 -2.46 -4.59
N SER A 15 5.94 -2.83 -5.85
CA SER A 15 7.19 -3.51 -6.21
C SER A 15 8.42 -2.61 -6.04
N GLY A 16 8.33 -1.36 -6.46
CA GLY A 16 9.37 -0.34 -6.29
C GLY A 16 9.70 -0.10 -4.82
N ILE A 17 8.67 0.12 -3.98
CA ILE A 17 8.77 0.29 -2.53
C ILE A 17 9.46 -0.91 -1.90
N ARG A 18 9.03 -2.14 -2.23
CA ARG A 18 9.63 -3.36 -1.68
C ARG A 18 11.11 -3.48 -2.08
N THR A 19 11.41 -3.23 -3.35
CA THR A 19 12.78 -3.32 -3.89
C THR A 19 13.70 -2.33 -3.21
N TYR A 20 13.30 -1.06 -3.15
CA TYR A 20 14.05 -0.01 -2.47
C TYR A 20 14.25 -0.33 -0.98
N THR A 21 13.16 -0.65 -0.27
CA THR A 21 13.23 -0.93 1.17
C THR A 21 14.12 -2.14 1.46
N CYS A 22 14.09 -3.16 0.61
CA CYS A 22 14.95 -4.33 0.73
C CYS A 22 16.42 -3.97 0.50
N ARG A 23 16.72 -3.12 -0.49
CA ARG A 23 18.09 -2.69 -0.82
C ARG A 23 18.70 -1.85 0.30
N GLU A 24 17.93 -0.89 0.82
CA GLU A 24 18.45 0.09 1.80
C GLU A 24 18.37 -0.42 3.25
N PHE A 25 17.37 -1.23 3.59
CA PHE A 25 17.06 -1.57 4.99
C PHE A 25 16.92 -3.08 5.24
N GLY A 26 17.17 -3.91 4.22
CA GLY A 26 17.13 -5.36 4.31
C GLY A 26 15.72 -5.97 4.21
N THR A 27 15.71 -7.29 4.02
CA THR A 27 14.50 -8.08 3.76
C THR A 27 13.46 -7.99 4.88
N ARG A 28 13.91 -7.96 6.14
CA ARG A 28 13.00 -7.86 7.30
C ARG A 28 12.21 -6.56 7.28
N GLN A 29 12.85 -5.43 6.99
CA GLN A 29 12.17 -4.14 6.94
C GLN A 29 11.23 -4.05 5.75
N ALA A 30 11.64 -4.57 4.58
CA ALA A 30 10.75 -4.67 3.43
C ALA A 30 9.48 -5.48 3.76
N SER A 31 9.62 -6.66 4.38
CA SER A 31 8.47 -7.48 4.77
C SER A 31 7.56 -6.78 5.78
N LEU A 32 8.12 -6.12 6.80
CA LEU A 32 7.35 -5.36 7.79
C LEU A 32 6.58 -4.22 7.14
N TYR A 33 7.21 -3.48 6.24
CA TYR A 33 6.60 -2.34 5.55
C TYR A 33 5.44 -2.80 4.63
N MET A 34 5.67 -3.83 3.81
CA MET A 34 4.62 -4.40 2.96
C MET A 34 3.46 -4.98 3.77
N GLY A 35 3.74 -5.57 4.94
CA GLY A 35 2.73 -6.01 5.88
C GLY A 35 1.83 -4.86 6.36
N ARG A 36 2.42 -3.72 6.73
CA ARG A 36 1.67 -2.53 7.15
C ARG A 36 0.78 -1.98 6.04
N LEU A 37 1.28 -1.90 4.80
CA LEU A 37 0.47 -1.48 3.65
C LEU A 37 -0.73 -2.42 3.43
N THR A 38 -0.50 -3.72 3.55
CA THR A 38 -1.57 -4.74 3.42
C THR A 38 -2.66 -4.56 4.47
N GLU A 39 -2.31 -4.30 5.73
CA GLU A 39 -3.29 -4.01 6.78
C GLU A 39 -4.04 -2.70 6.52
N GLY A 40 -3.37 -1.69 5.98
CA GLY A 40 -3.99 -0.44 5.51
C GLY A 40 -5.05 -0.70 4.43
N PHE A 41 -4.74 -1.49 3.40
CA PHE A 41 -5.70 -1.85 2.35
C PHE A 41 -6.89 -2.65 2.88
N LYS A 42 -6.67 -3.55 3.84
CA LYS A 42 -7.75 -4.28 4.52
C LYS A 42 -8.67 -3.33 5.29
N ALA A 43 -8.11 -2.32 5.96
CA ALA A 43 -8.88 -1.29 6.64
C ALA A 43 -9.69 -0.44 5.65
N LEU A 44 -9.06 0.06 4.58
CA LEU A 44 -9.73 0.83 3.52
C LEU A 44 -10.88 0.06 2.86
N ARG A 45 -10.71 -1.24 2.62
CA ARG A 45 -11.78 -2.08 2.08
C ARG A 45 -12.98 -2.20 3.03
N ARG A 46 -12.75 -2.18 4.34
CA ARG A 46 -13.81 -2.24 5.37
C ARG A 46 -14.45 -0.88 5.62
N HIS A 47 -13.68 0.20 5.54
CA HIS A 47 -14.08 1.57 5.82
C HIS A 47 -13.56 2.51 4.71
N PRO A 48 -14.22 2.56 3.53
CA PRO A 48 -13.76 3.38 2.41
C PRO A 48 -13.72 4.89 2.69
N ASP A 49 -14.46 5.32 3.70
CA ASP A 49 -14.64 6.69 4.19
C ASP A 49 -13.57 7.13 5.22
N VAL A 50 -12.64 6.24 5.60
CA VAL A 50 -11.54 6.57 6.52
C VAL A 50 -10.54 7.56 5.91
N GLY A 51 -10.51 7.65 4.58
CA GLY A 51 -9.69 8.62 3.85
C GLY A 51 -10.41 9.96 3.70
N PHE A 52 -9.65 11.04 3.64
CA PHE A 52 -10.18 12.36 3.27
C PHE A 52 -9.99 12.59 1.77
N PRO A 53 -10.95 13.24 1.09
CA PRO A 53 -10.78 13.62 -0.31
C PRO A 53 -9.60 14.58 -0.45
N ILE A 54 -8.77 14.35 -1.46
CA ILE A 54 -7.72 15.28 -1.85
C ILE A 54 -8.06 15.76 -3.25
N ASP A 55 -8.73 16.91 -3.31
CA ASP A 55 -9.38 17.36 -4.55
C ASP A 55 -8.38 17.89 -5.59
N ARG A 56 -7.13 18.18 -5.23
CA ARG A 56 -6.03 18.56 -6.14
C ARG A 56 -4.67 18.27 -5.49
N LEU A 57 -3.88 17.40 -6.11
CA LEU A 57 -2.42 17.30 -5.93
C LEU A 57 -1.74 17.76 -7.22
#